data_AF-A0A947GMY0-F1
#
_entry.id   AF-A0A947GMY0-F1
#
_cell.length_a   1.000
_cell.length_b   1.000
_cell.length_c   1.000
_cell.angle_alpha   90.00
_cell.angle_beta   90.00
_cell.angle_gamma   90.00
#
_symmetry.space_group_name_H-M   'P 1'
#
loop_
_entity.id
_entity.type
_entity.pdbx_description
1 polymer ?
#
loop_
_entity_poly.entity_id
_entity_poly.type
_entity_poly.pdbx_seq_one_letter_code
_entity_poly.pdbx_strand_id
1 'polypeptide(L)'
;MAPRNPTTRLLTTLGLGWLAFGGLGLGLRYAVQVPQVTVIIDQSYCPPVQWKISVLQPYRDLYEKSQANQRKIAQVVVVTGIDQTTLAKTPAPDELSKPFGQAPSPETLTALQQQFEETVVLKCGP
;
A
#
# COMPACT_ATOMS: atom_id res chain seq x y z
N MET A 1 29.28 51.04 21.45
CA MET A 1 28.95 49.64 21.82
C MET A 1 27.64 49.67 22.59
N ALA A 2 26.51 49.38 21.93
CA ALA A 2 25.20 49.45 22.57
C ALA A 2 24.95 48.20 23.45
N PRO A 3 24.36 48.35 24.65
CA PRO A 3 24.14 47.24 25.57
C PRO A 3 23.09 46.28 25.00
N ARG A 4 23.48 45.01 24.84
CA ARG A 4 22.62 43.92 24.34
C ARG A 4 21.62 43.56 25.45
N ASN A 5 20.35 43.95 25.26
CA ASN A 5 19.26 43.75 26.22
C ASN A 5 19.11 42.24 26.58
N PRO A 6 19.04 41.84 27.86
CA PRO A 6 18.98 40.44 28.26
C PRO A 6 17.71 39.73 27.78
N THR A 7 16.62 40.47 27.60
CA THR A 7 15.34 40.00 27.06
C THR A 7 15.45 39.47 25.63
N THR A 8 16.28 40.11 24.80
CA THR A 8 16.53 39.67 23.43
C THR A 8 17.23 38.32 23.36
N ARG A 9 18.11 38.00 24.33
CA ARG A 9 18.79 36.69 24.39
C ARG A 9 17.82 35.55 24.69
N LEU A 10 16.91 35.75 25.64
CA LEU A 10 15.85 34.81 26.01
C LEU A 10 14.89 34.53 24.85
N LEU A 11 14.48 35.58 24.13
CA LEU A 11 13.62 35.45 22.94
C LEU A 11 14.32 34.66 21.82
N THR A 12 15.61 34.90 21.58
CA THR A 12 16.34 34.15 20.54
C THR A 12 16.51 32.66 20.88
N THR A 13 16.79 32.29 22.14
CA THR A 13 16.92 30.88 22.52
C THR A 13 15.58 30.15 22.55
N LEU A 14 14.50 30.80 22.99
CA LEU A 14 13.15 30.22 22.88
C LEU A 14 12.70 30.06 21.43
N GLY A 15 12.97 31.05 20.58
CA GLY A 15 12.67 30.99 19.14
C GLY A 15 13.44 29.90 18.43
N LEU A 16 14.74 29.73 18.71
CA LEU A 16 15.54 28.62 18.16
C LEU A 16 15.04 27.26 18.65
N GLY A 17 14.64 27.15 19.92
CA GLY A 17 14.07 25.92 20.47
C GLY A 17 12.78 25.51 19.75
N TRP A 18 11.88 26.46 19.52
CA TRP A 18 10.65 26.22 18.76
C TRP A 18 10.90 25.93 17.28
N LEU A 19 11.88 26.57 16.64
CA LEU A 19 12.27 26.27 15.26
C LEU A 19 12.87 24.88 15.13
N ALA A 20 13.72 24.45 16.07
CA ALA A 20 14.26 23.09 16.08
C ALA A 20 13.16 22.05 16.30
N PHE A 21 12.23 22.31 17.22
CA PHE A 21 11.12 21.40 17.52
C PHE A 21 10.09 21.33 16.38
N GLY A 22 9.73 22.49 15.80
CA GLY A 22 8.84 22.58 14.64
C GLY A 22 9.46 21.97 13.38
N GLY A 23 10.76 22.18 13.16
CA GLY A 23 11.50 21.60 12.03
C GLY A 23 11.57 20.08 12.10
N LEU A 24 11.87 19.52 13.27
CA LEU A 24 11.88 18.07 13.49
C LEU A 24 10.49 17.44 13.36
N GLY A 25 9.45 18.10 13.90
CA GLY A 25 8.07 17.62 13.78
C GLY A 25 7.54 17.60 12.35
N LEU A 26 7.86 18.63 11.55
CA LEU A 26 7.53 18.65 10.12
C LEU A 26 8.35 17.61 9.34
N GLY A 27 9.63 17.44 9.66
CA GLY A 27 10.50 16.44 9.01
C GLY A 27 9.97 15.01 9.13
N LEU A 28 9.50 14.62 10.33
CA LEU A 28 8.91 13.29 10.55
C LEU A 28 7.65 13.07 9.73
N ARG A 29 6.80 14.10 9.58
CA ARG A 29 5.54 13.97 8.85
C ARG A 29 5.74 13.76 7.35
N TYR A 30 6.83 14.28 6.78
CA TYR A 30 7.19 14.04 5.38
C TYR A 30 8.04 12.77 5.17
N ALA A 31 8.74 12.30 6.19
CA ALA A 31 9.59 11.12 6.09
C ALA A 31 8.80 9.79 6.17
N VAL A 32 7.61 9.78 6.77
CA VAL A 32 6.78 8.57 6.84
C VAL A 32 6.07 8.35 5.50
N GLN A 33 6.77 7.73 4.57
CA GLN A 33 6.16 7.19 3.34
C GLN A 33 5.30 5.99 3.72
N VAL A 34 4.00 6.05 3.40
CA VAL A 34 3.10 4.90 3.59
C VAL A 34 3.55 3.79 2.62
N PRO A 35 3.80 2.56 3.11
CA PRO A 35 4.23 1.45 2.25
C PRO A 35 3.18 1.18 1.18
N GLN A 36 3.63 1.02 -0.06
CA GLN A 36 2.78 0.83 -1.23
C GLN A 36 2.88 -0.60 -1.71
N VAL A 37 1.74 -1.24 -1.97
CA VAL A 37 1.71 -2.62 -2.44
C VAL A 37 0.95 -2.82 -3.71
N THR A 38 1.48 -3.71 -4.54
CA THR A 38 0.82 -4.24 -5.72
C THR A 38 0.13 -5.54 -5.35
N VAL A 39 -1.18 -5.59 -5.52
CA VAL A 39 -1.94 -6.81 -5.29
C VAL A 39 -2.09 -7.55 -6.61
N ILE A 40 -1.55 -8.76 -6.68
CA ILE A 40 -1.74 -9.67 -7.81
C ILE A 40 -2.81 -10.65 -7.41
N ILE A 41 -3.89 -10.72 -8.18
CA ILE A 41 -5.04 -11.57 -7.94
C ILE A 41 -5.06 -12.62 -9.03
N ASP A 42 -4.81 -13.87 -8.65
CA ASP A 42 -5.11 -14.99 -9.51
C ASP A 42 -6.64 -15.19 -9.53
N GLN A 43 -7.24 -14.94 -10.69
CA GLN A 43 -8.68 -15.07 -10.92
C GLN A 43 -9.11 -16.45 -11.40
N SER A 44 -8.22 -17.44 -11.36
CA SER A 44 -8.53 -18.80 -11.79
C SER A 44 -9.75 -19.42 -11.12
N TYR A 45 -10.39 -20.34 -11.84
CA TYR A 45 -11.60 -21.00 -11.35
C TYR A 45 -11.35 -21.68 -10.00
N CYS A 46 -12.16 -21.26 -9.02
CA CYS A 46 -12.06 -21.71 -7.64
C CYS A 46 -13.47 -21.89 -7.05
N PRO A 47 -13.69 -22.89 -6.17
CA PRO A 47 -14.94 -23.02 -5.44
C PRO A 47 -15.32 -21.70 -4.74
N PRO A 48 -16.58 -21.24 -4.79
CA PRO A 48 -16.98 -19.93 -4.28
C PRO A 48 -16.63 -19.70 -2.80
N VAL A 49 -16.64 -20.77 -2.00
CA VAL A 49 -16.27 -20.74 -0.58
C VAL A 49 -14.77 -20.50 -0.41
N GLN A 50 -13.93 -21.19 -1.19
CA GLN A 50 -12.48 -21.02 -1.14
C GLN A 50 -12.06 -19.66 -1.70
N TRP A 51 -12.70 -19.20 -2.78
CA TRP A 51 -12.49 -17.86 -3.33
C TRP A 51 -12.71 -16.77 -2.28
N LYS A 52 -13.79 -16.91 -1.51
CA LYS A 52 -14.09 -15.97 -0.42
C LYS A 52 -12.99 -15.92 0.64
N ILE A 53 -12.45 -17.07 1.01
CA ILE A 53 -11.47 -17.18 2.11
C ILE A 53 -10.06 -16.82 1.64
N SER A 54 -9.63 -17.31 0.48
CA SER A 54 -8.24 -17.19 0.01
C SER A 54 -7.96 -15.91 -0.76
N VAL A 55 -8.99 -15.27 -1.33
CA VAL A 55 -8.82 -14.06 -2.16
C VAL A 55 -9.60 -12.87 -1.59
N LEU A 56 -10.92 -12.98 -1.44
CA LEU A 56 -11.74 -11.84 -1.02
C LEU A 56 -11.46 -11.35 0.41
N GLN A 57 -11.31 -12.26 1.38
CA GLN A 57 -10.99 -11.91 2.78
C GLN A 57 -9.64 -11.18 2.89
N PRO A 58 -8.50 -11.74 2.45
CA PRO A 58 -7.23 -11.04 2.53
C PRO A 58 -7.20 -9.75 1.69
N TYR A 59 -7.91 -9.71 0.57
CA TYR A 59 -8.09 -8.47 -0.19
C TYR A 59 -8.85 -7.40 0.59
N ARG A 60 -9.94 -7.78 1.28
CA ARG A 60 -10.74 -6.88 2.13
C ARG A 60 -9.88 -6.30 3.25
N ASP A 61 -9.09 -7.13 3.92
CA ASP A 61 -8.16 -6.67 4.96
C ASP A 61 -7.14 -5.66 4.42
N LEU A 62 -6.58 -5.90 3.22
CA LEU A 62 -5.66 -4.97 2.57
C LEU A 62 -6.37 -3.67 2.17
N TYR A 63 -7.60 -3.76 1.67
CA TYR A 63 -8.41 -2.62 1.29
C TYR A 63 -8.73 -1.73 2.50
N GLU A 64 -9.13 -2.32 3.64
CA GLU A 64 -9.35 -1.60 4.88
C GLU A 64 -8.08 -0.94 5.42
N LYS A 65 -6.94 -1.64 5.37
CA LYS A 65 -5.62 -1.06 5.73
C LYS A 65 -5.22 0.09 4.81
N SER A 66 -5.60 0.02 3.53
CA SER A 66 -5.40 1.11 2.57
C SER A 66 -6.28 2.31 2.88
N GLN A 67 -7.52 2.10 3.28
CA GLN A 67 -8.42 3.19 3.72
C GLN A 67 -7.93 3.84 5.02
N ALA A 68 -7.35 3.05 5.93
CA ALA A 68 -6.77 3.54 7.19
C ALA A 68 -5.39 4.21 7.03
N ASN A 69 -4.89 4.41 5.79
CA ASN A 69 -3.54 4.91 5.49
C ASN A 69 -2.39 4.11 6.14
N GLN A 70 -2.63 2.85 6.48
CA GLN A 70 -1.62 1.97 7.08
C GLN A 70 -0.76 1.29 6.01
N ARG A 71 -1.36 0.94 4.87
CA ARG A 71 -0.67 0.31 3.73
C ARG A 71 -1.46 0.58 2.45
N LYS A 72 -0.88 1.35 1.53
CA LYS A 72 -1.59 1.82 0.33
C LYS A 72 -1.55 0.75 -0.76
N ILE A 73 -2.70 0.41 -1.33
CA ILE A 73 -2.74 -0.40 -2.56
C ILE A 73 -2.41 0.54 -3.73
N ALA A 74 -1.24 0.34 -4.35
CA ALA A 74 -0.80 1.12 -5.51
C ALA A 74 -1.55 0.70 -6.77
N GLN A 75 -1.68 -0.61 -6.97
CA GLN A 75 -2.32 -1.19 -8.15
C GLN A 75 -2.84 -2.59 -7.85
N VAL A 76 -3.80 -3.01 -8.66
CA VAL A 76 -4.36 -4.36 -8.62
C VAL A 76 -4.20 -4.97 -10.00
N VAL A 77 -3.45 -6.06 -10.07
CA VAL A 77 -3.22 -6.83 -11.30
C VAL A 77 -4.01 -8.11 -11.21
N VAL A 78 -4.95 -8.30 -12.11
CA VAL A 78 -5.74 -9.52 -12.22
C VAL A 78 -5.08 -10.42 -13.26
N VAL A 79 -4.87 -11.67 -12.92
CA VAL A 79 -4.15 -12.63 -13.75
C VAL A 79 -4.99 -13.89 -13.89
N THR A 80 -5.04 -14.42 -15.10
CA THR A 80 -5.61 -15.71 -15.44
C THR A 80 -4.61 -16.47 -16.30
N GLY A 81 -4.86 -17.75 -16.58
CA GLY A 81 -4.00 -18.56 -17.44
C GLY A 81 -3.84 -18.07 -18.88
N ILE A 82 -4.68 -17.12 -19.31
CA ILE A 82 -4.71 -16.62 -20.69
C ILE A 82 -4.54 -15.10 -20.79
N ASP A 83 -4.87 -14.36 -19.73
CA ASP A 83 -4.87 -12.90 -19.73
C ASP A 83 -4.32 -12.31 -18.42
N GLN A 84 -3.60 -11.20 -18.56
CA GLN A 84 -3.15 -10.33 -17.46
C GLN A 84 -3.74 -8.94 -17.67
N THR A 85 -4.48 -8.44 -16.69
CA THR A 85 -5.10 -7.12 -16.74
C THR A 85 -4.76 -6.32 -15.49
N THR A 86 -4.05 -5.19 -15.68
CA THR A 86 -3.84 -4.21 -14.61
C THR A 86 -5.07 -3.30 -14.52
N LEU A 87 -5.70 -3.26 -13.35
CA LEU A 87 -6.84 -2.39 -13.11
C LEU A 87 -6.37 -0.96 -12.84
N ALA A 88 -6.95 0.00 -13.58
CA ALA A 88 -6.61 1.42 -13.45
C ALA A 88 -7.03 2.04 -12.10
N LYS A 89 -8.00 1.43 -11.43
CA LYS A 89 -8.48 1.82 -10.10
C LYS A 89 -8.51 0.59 -9.21
N THR A 90 -8.16 0.76 -7.93
CA THR A 90 -8.35 -0.26 -6.90
C THR A 90 -9.86 -0.53 -6.74
N PRO A 91 -10.36 -1.71 -7.17
CA PRO A 91 -11.78 -2.04 -7.04
C PRO A 91 -12.17 -2.21 -5.56
N ALA A 92 -13.44 -2.03 -5.24
CA ALA A 92 -13.92 -2.48 -3.94
C ALA A 92 -13.88 -4.02 -3.86
N PRO A 93 -13.78 -4.62 -2.66
CA PRO A 93 -13.82 -6.08 -2.51
C PRO A 93 -15.07 -6.73 -3.14
N ASP A 94 -16.18 -6.02 -3.16
CA ASP A 94 -17.44 -6.53 -3.73
C ASP A 94 -17.53 -6.34 -5.27
N GLU A 95 -16.66 -5.51 -5.85
CA GLU A 95 -16.52 -5.30 -7.30
C GLU A 95 -15.54 -6.30 -7.94
N LEU A 96 -14.80 -7.07 -7.14
CA LEU A 96 -13.93 -8.13 -7.64
C LEU A 96 -14.77 -9.14 -8.44
N SER A 97 -14.38 -9.35 -9.70
CA SER A 97 -15.05 -10.29 -10.59
C SER A 97 -15.02 -11.71 -10.00
N LYS A 98 -16.03 -12.51 -10.32
CA LYS A 98 -16.07 -13.93 -9.94
C LYS A 98 -14.86 -14.66 -10.56
N PRO A 99 -14.32 -15.69 -9.88
CA PRO A 99 -13.22 -16.47 -10.42
C PRO A 99 -13.64 -17.11 -11.76
N PHE A 100 -12.80 -16.96 -12.76
CA PHE A 100 -13.03 -17.38 -14.13
C PHE A 100 -11.70 -17.78 -14.80
N GLY A 101 -11.76 -18.83 -15.62
CA GLY A 101 -10.62 -19.24 -16.44
C GLY A 101 -9.69 -20.24 -15.75
N GLN A 102 -8.55 -20.49 -16.39
CA GLN A 102 -7.53 -21.41 -15.91
C GLN A 102 -6.54 -20.71 -14.97
N ALA A 103 -5.85 -21.51 -14.15
CA ALA A 103 -4.77 -21.03 -13.30
C ALA A 103 -3.58 -20.55 -14.13
N PRO A 104 -3.03 -19.35 -13.84
CA PRO A 104 -1.77 -18.92 -14.43
C PRO A 104 -0.63 -19.83 -14.00
N SER A 105 0.39 -19.94 -14.87
CA SER A 105 1.56 -20.72 -14.53
C SER A 105 2.32 -20.07 -13.36
N PRO A 106 3.01 -20.86 -12.53
CA PRO A 106 3.82 -20.33 -11.44
C PRO A 106 4.88 -19.34 -11.92
N GLU A 107 5.45 -19.60 -13.11
CA GLU A 107 6.45 -18.75 -13.74
C GLU A 107 5.92 -17.35 -14.04
N THR A 108 4.67 -17.24 -14.52
CA THR A 108 4.01 -15.95 -14.78
C THR A 108 3.82 -15.17 -13.49
N LEU A 109 3.39 -15.83 -12.41
CA LEU A 109 3.23 -15.20 -11.09
C LEU A 109 4.57 -14.72 -10.52
N THR A 110 5.63 -15.52 -10.65
CA THR A 110 6.98 -15.13 -10.21
C THR A 110 7.53 -13.96 -11.03
N ALA A 111 7.34 -13.96 -12.35
CA ALA A 111 7.75 -12.85 -13.21
C ALA A 111 7.04 -11.54 -12.82
N LEU A 112 5.73 -11.62 -12.51
CA LEU A 112 4.94 -10.50 -12.02
C LEU A 112 5.39 -10.00 -10.65
N GLN A 113 5.73 -10.89 -9.73
CA GLN A 113 6.29 -10.52 -8.43
C GLN A 113 7.62 -9.76 -8.59
N GLN A 114 8.46 -10.16 -9.55
CA GLN A 114 9.74 -9.50 -9.82
C GLN A 114 9.59 -8.13 -10.50
N GLN A 115 8.44 -7.84 -11.13
CA GLN A 115 8.17 -6.55 -11.77
C GLN A 115 7.86 -5.44 -10.77
N PHE A 116 7.51 -5.75 -9.52
CA PHE A 116 7.11 -4.76 -8.52
C PHE A 116 7.87 -4.96 -7.21
N GLU A 117 8.25 -3.86 -6.54
CA GLU A 117 9.08 -3.91 -5.33
C GLU A 117 8.39 -4.60 -4.14
N GLU A 118 7.09 -4.37 -3.95
CA GLU A 118 6.30 -4.96 -2.87
C GLU A 118 4.98 -5.53 -3.44
N THR A 119 4.91 -6.86 -3.54
CA THR A 119 3.75 -7.59 -4.08
C THR A 119 3.08 -8.49 -3.05
N VAL A 120 1.76 -8.55 -3.11
CA VAL A 120 0.97 -9.59 -2.44
C VAL A 120 0.24 -10.39 -3.51
N VAL A 121 0.52 -11.70 -3.58
CA VAL A 121 -0.20 -12.60 -4.48
C VAL A 121 -1.33 -13.27 -3.70
N LEU A 122 -2.55 -13.07 -4.18
CA LEU A 122 -3.76 -13.71 -3.69
C LEU A 122 -4.14 -14.78 -4.71
N LYS A 123 -4.09 -16.05 -4.30
CA LYS A 123 -4.41 -17.19 -5.16
C LYS A 123 -5.34 -18.16 -4.46
N CYS A 124 -6.09 -18.90 -5.26
CA CYS A 124 -6.96 -19.96 -4.77
C CYS A 124 -6.22 -21.30 -4.72
N GLY A 125 -6.13 -21.89 -3.53
CA GLY A 125 -5.45 -23.17 -3.31
C GLY A 125 -3.97 -23.04 -2.93
N PRO A 126 -3.35 -24.13 -2.41
CA PRO A 126 -1.94 -24.17 -2.03
C PRO A 126 -0.98 -23.94 -3.20
#